data_AF-A0AAD5Y5E1-F1
#
_entry.id   AF-A0AAD5Y5E1-F1
#
_cell.length_a   1.000
_cell.length_b   1.000
_cell.length_c   1.000
_cell.angle_alpha   90.00
_cell.angle_beta   90.00
_cell.angle_gamma   90.00
#
_symmetry.space_group_name_H-M   'P 1'
#
loop_
_entity.id
_entity.type
_entity.pdbx_description
1 polymer ?
#
loop_
_entity_poly.entity_id
_entity_poly.type
_entity_poly.pdbx_seq_one_letter_code
_entity_poly.pdbx_strand_id
1 'polypeptide(L)'
;MPPKSKKAAIERKQKIVEDKTFGLKNKNKSSKVKKYVEEVTKQREAQEKARQDQLMRKKMEEEKKKEMAELFNTVIIQQKVPFGVDPKTVLCAHFKAGKCQKGDRCKFSHDLNIERKSQKANIYQDVREESKEDKEKDTMENWDQTKLEDAIKQRESGRENLNKATEIVCKYFIEAIETQKYGWFWDCPNGVTCKYRHALPPGFVLKKKETEQERREREEYEKKNEITIEEFLEKERHSLGPNLTPVTAESFAKWKAERTKRQELVLEEQNRSKKEAMARMKAGQKTGMKFSGKDMFDFNPDWANEGDDDAMDEYIIQEQDDEMEISRGVSAASLEDIQDDQDEMQVEDIQE
;
A
#
# COMPACT_ATOMS: atom_id res chain seq x y z
N MET A 1 32.96 -46.70 -7.62
CA MET A 1 31.66 -47.43 -7.61
C MET A 1 30.75 -46.80 -8.66
N PRO A 2 30.20 -47.55 -9.63
CA PRO A 2 29.39 -46.99 -10.71
C PRO A 2 28.01 -46.50 -10.21
N PRO A 3 27.44 -45.41 -10.76
CA PRO A 3 26.36 -44.69 -10.08
C PRO A 3 25.02 -45.40 -10.22
N LYS A 4 24.48 -45.86 -9.09
CA LYS A 4 23.12 -46.44 -8.96
C LYS A 4 21.98 -45.45 -9.28
N SER A 5 22.27 -44.15 -9.45
CA SER A 5 21.25 -43.09 -9.63
C SER A 5 20.61 -43.05 -11.02
N LYS A 6 21.34 -43.43 -12.08
CA LYS A 6 20.81 -43.39 -13.46
C LYS A 6 19.70 -44.43 -13.69
N LYS A 7 19.82 -45.62 -13.09
CA LYS A 7 18.79 -46.67 -13.18
C LYS A 7 17.49 -46.26 -12.48
N ALA A 8 17.58 -45.68 -11.28
CA ALA A 8 16.42 -45.18 -10.55
C ALA A 8 15.69 -44.02 -11.27
N ALA A 9 16.43 -43.16 -11.98
CA ALA A 9 15.84 -42.08 -12.77
C ALA A 9 15.10 -42.59 -14.03
N ILE A 10 15.62 -43.65 -14.66
CA ILE A 10 14.97 -44.30 -15.82
C ILE A 10 13.69 -45.01 -15.37
N GLU A 11 13.73 -45.73 -14.25
CA GLU A 11 12.58 -46.43 -13.68
C GLU A 11 11.46 -45.47 -13.27
N ARG A 12 11.80 -44.29 -12.71
CA ARG A 12 10.81 -43.23 -12.40
C ARG A 12 10.15 -42.66 -13.66
N LYS A 13 10.90 -42.46 -14.74
CA LYS A 13 10.36 -41.99 -16.02
C LYS A 13 9.42 -43.03 -16.63
N GLN A 14 9.76 -44.32 -16.54
CA GLN A 14 8.92 -45.42 -16.99
C GLN A 14 7.62 -45.51 -16.18
N LYS A 15 7.68 -45.42 -14.84
CA LYS A 15 6.48 -45.40 -13.98
C LYS A 15 5.51 -44.27 -14.29
N ILE A 16 6.00 -43.06 -14.60
CA ILE A 16 5.15 -41.90 -14.95
C ILE A 16 4.48 -42.09 -16.32
N VAL A 17 5.16 -42.71 -17.29
CA VAL A 17 4.57 -43.05 -18.59
C VAL A 17 3.56 -44.20 -18.46
N GLU A 18 3.86 -45.19 -17.62
CA GLU A 18 2.95 -46.31 -17.32
C GLU A 18 1.67 -45.83 -16.63
N ASP A 19 1.77 -44.86 -15.73
CA ASP A 19 0.65 -44.24 -14.99
C ASP A 19 -0.24 -43.38 -15.89
N LYS A 20 0.35 -42.53 -16.75
CA LYS A 20 -0.44 -41.72 -17.71
C LYS A 20 -1.08 -42.53 -18.83
N THR A 21 -0.53 -43.70 -19.12
CA THR A 21 -1.12 -44.63 -20.08
C THR A 21 -1.99 -45.67 -19.36
N PHE A 22 -2.07 -45.65 -18.03
CA PHE A 22 -2.87 -46.58 -17.23
C PHE A 22 -4.36 -46.41 -17.54
N GLY A 23 -5.10 -47.53 -17.63
CA GLY A 23 -6.52 -47.53 -17.96
C GLY A 23 -6.88 -47.61 -19.46
N LEU A 24 -5.93 -47.41 -20.39
CA LEU A 24 -6.20 -47.69 -21.81
C LEU A 24 -6.22 -49.21 -22.04
N LYS A 25 -7.41 -49.77 -22.28
CA LYS A 25 -7.60 -51.19 -22.63
C LYS A 25 -6.96 -51.47 -24.00
N ASN A 26 -6.35 -52.65 -24.17
CA ASN A 26 -5.71 -53.11 -25.43
C ASN A 26 -4.52 -52.26 -25.95
N LYS A 27 -3.62 -51.80 -25.06
CA LYS A 27 -2.40 -51.03 -25.40
C LYS A 27 -1.55 -51.62 -26.54
N ASN A 28 -1.47 -52.95 -26.62
CA ASN A 28 -0.64 -53.65 -27.61
C ASN A 28 -1.41 -54.14 -28.85
N LYS A 29 -2.73 -53.94 -28.91
CA LYS A 29 -3.60 -54.49 -29.97
C LYS A 29 -4.26 -53.43 -30.85
N SER A 30 -4.54 -52.23 -30.34
CA SER A 30 -5.14 -51.14 -31.13
C SER A 30 -4.07 -50.17 -31.65
N SER A 31 -4.01 -49.97 -32.98
CA SER A 31 -3.07 -49.07 -33.64
C SER A 31 -3.26 -47.60 -33.23
N LYS A 32 -4.50 -47.18 -32.93
CA LYS A 32 -4.82 -45.82 -32.47
C LYS A 32 -4.30 -45.57 -31.05
N VAL A 33 -4.34 -46.60 -30.19
CA VAL A 33 -3.80 -46.52 -28.81
C VAL A 33 -2.27 -46.50 -28.82
N LYS A 34 -1.62 -47.28 -29.70
CA LYS A 34 -0.15 -47.23 -29.85
C LYS A 34 0.34 -45.84 -30.27
N LYS A 35 -0.31 -45.23 -31.26
CA LYS A 35 0.02 -43.86 -31.71
C LYS A 35 -0.11 -42.83 -30.60
N TYR A 36 -1.17 -42.91 -29.78
CA TYR A 36 -1.37 -42.01 -28.63
C TYR A 36 -0.29 -42.19 -27.56
N VAL A 37 0.09 -43.44 -27.24
CA VAL A 37 1.17 -43.72 -26.29
C VAL A 37 2.50 -43.15 -26.79
N GLU A 38 2.83 -43.33 -28.07
CA GLU A 38 4.04 -42.76 -28.69
C GLU A 38 4.05 -41.23 -28.72
N GLU A 39 2.90 -40.59 -28.89
CA GLU A 39 2.77 -39.13 -28.87
C GLU A 39 2.98 -38.57 -27.47
N VAL A 40 2.39 -39.22 -26.45
CA VAL A 40 2.55 -38.83 -25.04
C VAL A 40 3.99 -39.03 -24.55
N THR A 41 4.69 -40.10 -24.97
CA THR A 41 6.10 -40.28 -24.62
C THR A 41 6.99 -39.23 -25.29
N LYS A 42 6.79 -38.94 -26.59
CA LYS A 42 7.52 -37.89 -27.31
C LYS A 42 7.31 -36.50 -26.72
N GLN A 43 6.07 -36.16 -26.33
CA GLN A 43 5.76 -34.87 -25.70
C GLN A 43 6.49 -34.71 -24.35
N ARG A 44 6.60 -35.79 -23.56
CA ARG A 44 7.31 -35.77 -22.26
C ARG A 44 8.82 -35.72 -22.41
N GLU A 45 9.38 -36.44 -23.38
CA GLU A 45 10.82 -36.39 -23.68
C GLU A 45 11.23 -35.01 -24.19
N ALA A 46 10.39 -34.38 -25.04
CA ALA A 46 10.60 -33.00 -25.48
C ALA A 46 10.55 -32.00 -24.31
N GLN A 47 9.59 -32.15 -23.39
CA GLN A 47 9.45 -31.29 -22.21
C GLN A 47 10.65 -31.42 -21.25
N GLU A 48 11.14 -32.64 -21.02
CA GLU A 48 12.30 -32.87 -20.15
C GLU A 48 13.60 -32.38 -20.80
N LYS A 49 13.75 -32.54 -22.13
CA LYS A 49 14.90 -32.01 -22.86
C LYS A 49 14.93 -30.48 -22.85
N ALA A 50 13.79 -29.81 -23.04
CA ALA A 50 13.69 -28.36 -22.93
C ALA A 50 14.07 -27.84 -21.52
N ARG A 51 13.66 -28.56 -20.47
CA ARG A 51 14.03 -28.22 -19.08
C ARG A 51 15.52 -28.39 -18.82
N GLN A 52 16.13 -29.45 -19.37
CA GLN A 52 17.57 -29.69 -19.24
C GLN A 52 18.39 -28.65 -20.02
N ASP A 53 17.97 -28.30 -21.24
CA ASP A 53 18.64 -27.28 -22.06
C ASP A 53 18.56 -25.88 -21.42
N GLN A 54 17.44 -25.53 -20.79
CA GLN A 54 17.31 -24.28 -20.01
C GLN A 54 18.25 -24.27 -18.79
N LEU A 55 18.37 -25.39 -18.07
CA LEU A 55 19.26 -25.48 -16.92
C LEU A 55 20.73 -25.38 -17.34
N MET A 56 21.11 -26.01 -18.45
CA MET A 56 22.46 -25.94 -19.00
C MET A 56 22.79 -24.52 -19.50
N ARG A 57 21.84 -23.83 -20.16
CA ARG A 57 22.01 -22.42 -20.55
C ARG A 57 22.22 -21.49 -19.36
N LYS A 58 21.45 -21.65 -18.28
CA LYS A 58 21.61 -20.86 -17.05
C LYS A 58 22.98 -21.09 -16.39
N LYS A 59 23.45 -22.34 -16.35
CA LYS A 59 24.79 -22.67 -15.81
C LYS A 59 25.91 -22.05 -16.64
N MET A 60 25.83 -22.15 -17.97
CA MET A 60 26.82 -21.53 -18.87
C MET A 60 26.83 -20.00 -18.75
N GLU A 61 25.67 -19.37 -18.52
CA GLU A 61 25.59 -17.93 -18.27
C GLU A 61 26.19 -17.53 -16.92
N GLU A 62 25.95 -18.33 -15.87
CA GLU A 62 26.54 -18.13 -14.55
C GLU A 62 28.07 -18.32 -14.58
N GLU A 63 28.57 -19.32 -15.30
CA GLU A 63 30.00 -19.54 -15.52
C GLU A 63 30.61 -18.39 -16.32
N LYS A 64 29.98 -17.93 -17.39
CA LYS A 64 30.43 -16.72 -18.13
C LYS A 64 30.44 -15.48 -17.23
N LYS A 65 29.45 -15.31 -16.35
CA LYS A 65 29.45 -14.19 -15.38
C LYS A 65 30.59 -14.29 -14.38
N LYS A 66 30.94 -15.49 -13.93
CA LYS A 66 32.09 -15.73 -13.05
C LYS A 66 33.41 -15.48 -13.78
N GLU A 67 33.56 -15.98 -15.01
CA GLU A 67 34.75 -15.73 -15.83
C GLU A 67 34.91 -14.24 -16.16
N MET A 68 33.82 -13.52 -16.45
CA MET A 68 33.84 -12.07 -16.65
C MET A 68 34.21 -11.35 -15.35
N ALA A 69 33.68 -11.76 -14.19
CA ALA A 69 34.05 -11.18 -12.90
C ALA A 69 35.52 -11.46 -12.53
N GLU A 70 36.08 -12.61 -12.93
CA GLU A 70 37.50 -12.92 -12.77
C GLU A 70 38.39 -12.09 -13.70
N LEU A 71 37.94 -11.81 -14.93
CA LEU A 71 38.62 -10.89 -15.85
C LEU A 71 38.59 -9.43 -15.37
N PHE A 72 37.52 -9.02 -14.68
CA PHE A 72 37.39 -7.68 -14.09
C PHE A 72 38.11 -7.50 -12.75
N ASN A 73 38.71 -8.56 -12.18
CA ASN A 73 39.65 -8.41 -11.07
C ASN A 73 40.95 -7.79 -11.59
N THR A 74 40.95 -6.46 -11.66
CA THR A 74 42.03 -5.65 -12.20
C THR A 74 43.37 -5.97 -11.56
N VAL A 75 44.42 -5.98 -12.39
CA VAL A 75 45.81 -6.11 -11.96
C VAL A 75 46.13 -4.94 -11.01
N ILE A 76 46.37 -5.25 -9.74
CA ILE A 76 46.74 -4.27 -8.72
C ILE A 76 48.13 -3.72 -9.08
N ILE A 77 48.18 -2.50 -9.61
CA ILE A 77 49.43 -1.80 -9.93
C ILE A 77 50.20 -1.57 -8.64
N GLN A 78 51.47 -1.98 -8.61
CA GLN A 78 52.32 -1.78 -7.44
C GLN A 78 52.49 -0.29 -7.14
N GLN A 79 52.06 0.10 -5.94
CA GLN A 79 52.08 1.48 -5.48
C GLN A 79 53.51 1.97 -5.25
N LYS A 80 53.94 2.96 -6.03
CA LYS A 80 55.23 3.64 -5.87
C LYS A 80 55.08 4.75 -4.82
N VAL A 81 55.89 4.69 -3.76
CA VAL A 81 55.93 5.72 -2.72
C VAL A 81 56.95 6.78 -3.13
N PRO A 82 56.60 8.08 -3.13
CA PRO A 82 57.56 9.16 -3.37
C PRO A 82 58.64 9.21 -2.28
N PHE A 83 59.84 9.66 -2.65
CA PHE A 83 60.99 9.71 -1.74
C PHE A 83 60.72 10.66 -0.56
N GLY A 84 60.90 10.17 0.67
CA GLY A 84 60.69 10.95 1.91
C GLY A 84 59.40 10.65 2.68
N VAL A 85 58.50 9.79 2.18
CA VAL A 85 57.28 9.37 2.90
C VAL A 85 57.45 7.96 3.45
N ASP A 86 57.18 7.76 4.74
CA ASP A 86 57.26 6.44 5.37
C ASP A 86 56.23 5.48 4.77
N PRO A 87 56.63 4.33 4.20
CA PRO A 87 55.72 3.42 3.50
C PRO A 87 54.55 2.89 4.35
N LYS A 88 54.71 2.84 5.68
CA LYS A 88 53.67 2.45 6.63
C LYS A 88 52.59 3.51 6.84
N THR A 89 52.80 4.75 6.41
CA THR A 89 51.78 5.80 6.45
C THR A 89 50.80 5.71 5.29
N VAL A 90 51.03 4.80 4.34
CA VAL A 90 50.19 4.65 3.16
C VAL A 90 49.50 3.29 3.18
N LEU A 91 48.19 3.30 2.93
CA LEU A 91 47.36 2.10 2.94
C LEU A 91 47.81 1.12 1.85
N CYS A 92 47.92 -0.15 2.18
CA CYS A 92 48.32 -1.20 1.25
C CYS A 92 47.23 -1.44 0.19
N ALA A 93 47.54 -1.19 -1.09
CA ALA A 93 46.63 -1.49 -2.20
C ALA A 93 46.17 -2.97 -2.24
N HIS A 94 47.05 -3.91 -1.89
CA HIS A 94 46.70 -5.32 -1.81
C HIS A 94 45.80 -5.66 -0.62
N PHE A 95 45.92 -4.93 0.50
CA PHE A 95 45.06 -5.11 1.66
C PHE A 95 43.68 -4.53 1.39
N LYS A 96 43.62 -3.36 0.74
CA LYS A 96 42.38 -2.76 0.25
C LYS A 96 41.61 -3.69 -0.70
N ALA A 97 42.34 -4.45 -1.53
CA ALA A 97 41.76 -5.47 -2.41
C ALA A 97 41.56 -6.85 -1.74
N GLY A 98 41.82 -7.00 -0.44
CA GLY A 98 41.64 -8.26 0.31
C GLY A 98 42.62 -9.39 -0.05
N LYS A 99 43.69 -9.11 -0.79
CA LYS A 99 44.66 -10.09 -1.33
C LYS A 99 46.05 -9.98 -0.69
N CYS A 100 46.20 -9.24 0.41
CA CYS A 100 47.50 -9.05 1.06
C CYS A 100 47.90 -10.27 1.90
N GLN A 101 48.89 -11.04 1.43
CA GLN A 101 49.44 -12.19 2.15
C GLN A 101 50.48 -11.81 3.23
N LYS A 102 50.83 -10.52 3.35
CA LYS A 102 51.95 -10.05 4.19
C LYS A 102 51.53 -9.71 5.63
N GLY A 103 50.23 -9.63 5.91
CA GLY A 103 49.71 -9.35 7.27
C GLY A 103 50.39 -8.14 7.92
N ASP A 104 50.68 -8.22 9.21
CA ASP A 104 51.29 -7.13 9.98
C ASP A 104 52.73 -6.81 9.59
N ARG A 105 53.39 -7.72 8.85
CA ARG A 105 54.73 -7.52 8.30
C ARG A 105 54.70 -6.78 6.95
N CYS A 106 53.53 -6.33 6.50
CA CYS A 106 53.43 -5.53 5.29
C CYS A 106 54.20 -4.21 5.43
N LYS A 107 54.87 -3.81 4.34
CA LYS A 107 55.58 -2.52 4.23
C LYS A 107 54.61 -1.34 4.27
N PHE A 108 53.36 -1.58 3.90
CA PHE A 108 52.26 -0.62 3.85
C PHE A 108 51.28 -0.87 5.01
N SER A 109 50.51 0.13 5.43
CA SER A 109 49.54 -0.05 6.52
C SER A 109 48.31 -0.83 6.10
N HIS A 110 47.74 -1.55 7.07
CA HIS A 110 46.46 -2.25 6.98
C HIS A 110 45.35 -1.53 7.76
N ASP A 111 45.59 -0.33 8.26
CA ASP A 111 44.59 0.45 8.98
C ASP A 111 43.77 1.29 7.98
N LEU A 112 42.52 0.86 7.75
CA LEU A 112 41.56 1.52 6.86
C LEU A 112 41.26 2.97 7.26
N ASN A 113 41.58 3.37 8.49
CA ASN A 113 41.33 4.72 8.97
C ASN A 113 42.33 5.76 8.42
N ILE A 114 43.46 5.29 7.88
CA ILE A 114 44.48 6.15 7.27
C ILE A 114 43.98 6.77 5.95
N GLU A 115 43.10 6.09 5.22
CA GLU A 115 42.55 6.62 3.96
C GLU A 115 41.62 7.82 4.16
N ARG A 116 40.86 7.87 5.27
CA ARG A 116 40.01 9.03 5.59
C ARG A 116 40.80 10.31 5.80
N LYS A 117 42.02 10.20 6.32
CA LYS A 117 42.93 11.34 6.52
C LYS A 117 43.58 11.84 5.22
N SER A 118 43.46 11.07 4.14
CA SER A 118 44.01 11.42 2.82
C SER A 118 43.02 12.10 1.88
N GLN A 119 41.72 12.14 2.25
CA GLN A 119 40.76 12.99 1.55
C GLN A 119 41.14 14.44 1.82
N LYS A 120 41.56 15.15 0.77
CA LYS A 120 41.93 16.56 0.85
C LYS A 120 40.69 17.32 1.33
N ALA A 121 40.75 17.87 2.53
CA ALA A 121 39.73 18.80 3.01
C ALA A 121 39.57 19.90 1.96
N ASN A 122 38.33 20.08 1.48
CA ASN A 122 38.02 21.14 0.53
C ASN A 122 38.22 22.48 1.26
N ILE A 123 39.26 23.23 0.87
CA ILE A 123 39.64 24.50 1.51
C ILE A 123 38.50 25.52 1.51
N TYR A 124 37.53 25.36 0.61
CA TYR A 124 36.42 26.30 0.43
C TYR A 124 35.11 25.86 1.12
N GLN A 125 35.06 24.68 1.74
CA GLN A 125 33.89 24.23 2.50
C GLN A 125 34.25 24.20 3.99
N ASP A 126 33.56 25.01 4.80
CA ASP A 126 33.73 24.97 6.25
C ASP A 126 33.02 23.72 6.79
N VAL A 127 33.79 22.79 7.35
CA VAL A 127 33.31 21.57 7.99
C VAL A 127 32.32 21.88 9.13
N ARG A 128 32.34 23.08 9.71
CA ARG A 128 31.35 23.53 10.71
C ARG A 128 30.00 23.89 10.10
N GLU A 129 29.96 24.38 8.87
CA GLU A 129 28.70 24.70 8.17
C GLU A 129 28.05 23.43 7.62
N GLU A 130 28.82 22.52 7.00
CA GLU A 130 28.31 21.21 6.56
C GLU A 130 27.71 20.42 7.74
N SER A 131 28.42 20.37 8.86
CA SER A 131 27.91 19.70 10.06
C SER A 131 26.75 20.42 10.75
N LYS A 132 26.45 21.67 10.39
CA LYS A 132 25.28 22.42 10.86
C LYS A 132 24.09 22.18 9.93
N GLU A 133 24.31 22.24 8.62
CA GLU A 133 23.30 21.90 7.61
C GLU A 133 22.85 20.44 7.74
N ASP A 134 23.76 19.51 7.98
CA ASP A 134 23.41 18.09 8.18
C ASP A 134 22.58 17.88 9.45
N LYS A 135 22.77 18.71 10.48
CA LYS A 135 21.97 18.68 11.72
C LYS A 135 20.62 19.38 11.58
N GLU A 136 20.54 20.42 10.74
CA GLU A 136 19.29 21.13 10.43
C GLU A 136 18.41 20.33 9.46
N LYS A 137 19.01 19.58 8.53
CA LYS A 137 18.33 18.64 7.62
C LYS A 137 17.93 17.32 8.28
N ASP A 138 18.41 17.06 9.49
CA ASP A 138 18.05 15.88 10.30
C ASP A 138 16.72 16.12 11.04
N THR A 139 15.66 16.45 10.30
CA THR A 139 14.29 16.59 10.81
C THR A 139 13.67 15.21 11.04
N MET A 140 12.78 15.10 12.03
CA MET A 140 12.20 13.82 12.50
C MET A 140 11.47 13.02 11.41
N GLU A 141 11.11 13.63 10.30
CA GLU A 141 10.55 12.97 9.12
C GLU A 141 11.55 11.99 8.47
N ASN A 142 12.86 12.20 8.64
CA ASN A 142 13.94 11.35 8.13
C ASN A 142 14.52 10.40 9.20
N TRP A 143 13.88 10.32 10.38
CA TRP A 143 14.32 9.48 11.49
C TRP A 143 13.60 8.13 11.48
N ASP A 144 14.39 7.07 11.29
CA ASP A 144 13.93 5.69 11.49
C ASP A 144 13.80 5.37 12.99
N GLN A 145 12.95 4.38 13.31
CA GLN A 145 12.71 3.89 14.68
C GLN A 145 14.01 3.57 15.44
N THR A 146 15.01 3.05 14.74
CA THR A 146 16.33 2.72 15.29
C THR A 146 17.15 3.95 15.67
N LYS A 147 17.12 5.00 14.83
CA LYS A 147 17.77 6.29 15.12
C LYS A 147 17.11 7.00 16.29
N LEU A 148 15.78 6.91 16.38
CA LEU A 148 15.02 7.43 17.52
C LEU A 148 15.40 6.71 18.82
N GLU A 149 15.47 5.39 18.80
CA GLU A 149 15.91 4.59 19.95
C GLU A 149 17.34 4.91 20.37
N ASP A 150 18.26 5.11 19.43
CA ASP A 150 19.64 5.46 19.74
C ASP A 150 19.80 6.90 20.26
N ALA A 151 19.00 7.85 19.75
CA ALA A 151 18.92 9.20 20.29
C ALA A 151 18.33 9.22 21.71
N ILE A 152 17.31 8.41 21.99
CA ILE A 152 16.76 8.20 23.34
C ILE A 152 17.86 7.64 24.27
N LYS A 153 18.58 6.59 23.87
CA LYS A 153 19.69 6.01 24.66
C LYS A 153 20.82 7.00 24.92
N GLN A 154 21.18 7.85 23.94
CA GLN A 154 22.21 8.88 24.11
C GLN A 154 21.77 10.00 25.08
N ARG A 155 20.49 10.37 25.05
CA ARG A 155 19.91 11.35 25.99
C ARG A 155 19.77 10.80 27.41
N GLU A 156 19.31 9.56 27.53
CA GLU A 156 19.18 8.86 28.81
C GLU A 156 20.52 8.56 29.47
N SER A 157 21.59 8.37 28.68
CA SER A 157 22.94 8.17 29.23
C SER A 157 23.64 9.47 29.64
N GLY A 158 23.29 10.62 29.03
CA GLY A 158 23.88 11.92 29.36
C GLY A 158 23.22 12.67 30.53
N ARG A 159 22.00 12.29 30.93
CA ARG A 159 21.32 12.85 32.11
C ARG A 159 20.86 11.70 32.99
N GLU A 160 21.60 11.44 34.06
CA GLU A 160 21.16 10.53 35.12
C GLU A 160 19.87 11.08 35.73
N ASN A 161 18.72 10.64 35.21
CA ASN A 161 17.44 10.80 35.88
C ASN A 161 17.46 9.88 37.10
N LEU A 162 18.03 10.39 38.19
CA LEU A 162 18.15 9.75 39.51
C LEU A 162 16.78 9.37 40.13
N ASN A 163 15.67 9.77 39.51
CA ASN A 163 14.32 9.53 40.02
C ASN A 163 13.49 8.69 39.03
N LYS A 164 13.87 7.41 38.85
CA LYS A 164 12.98 6.40 38.24
C LYS A 164 11.92 5.97 39.25
N ALA A 165 10.98 6.86 39.58
CA ALA A 165 9.95 6.55 40.58
C ALA A 165 8.68 5.91 40.00
N THR A 166 8.42 6.01 38.68
CA THR A 166 7.18 5.48 38.09
C THR A 166 7.38 4.82 36.72
N GLU A 167 6.67 3.71 36.49
CA GLU A 167 6.61 2.96 35.22
C GLU A 167 5.81 3.70 34.13
N ILE A 168 5.14 4.79 34.52
CA ILE A 168 4.28 5.60 33.66
C ILE A 168 5.14 6.52 32.77
N VAL A 169 4.79 6.56 31.49
CA VAL A 169 5.43 7.41 30.47
C VAL A 169 4.97 8.86 30.62
N CYS A 170 5.86 9.81 30.44
CA CYS A 170 5.54 11.24 30.49
C CYS A 170 4.56 11.64 29.37
N LYS A 171 3.47 12.34 29.72
CA LYS A 171 2.47 12.81 28.74
C LYS A 171 3.08 13.72 27.67
N TYR A 172 3.94 14.65 28.06
CA TYR A 172 4.61 15.56 27.13
C TYR A 172 5.58 14.85 26.19
N PHE A 173 6.13 13.71 26.62
CA PHE A 173 6.97 12.87 25.76
C PHE A 173 6.14 12.13 24.71
N ILE A 174 4.98 11.60 25.09
CA ILE A 174 4.04 11.00 24.13
C ILE A 174 3.59 12.05 23.12
N GLU A 175 3.19 13.25 23.58
CA GLU A 175 2.77 14.35 22.71
C GLU A 175 3.89 14.83 21.78
N ALA A 176 5.14 14.92 22.28
CA ALA A 176 6.28 15.31 21.46
C ALA A 176 6.59 14.28 20.37
N ILE A 177 6.39 13.00 20.66
CA ILE A 177 6.58 11.93 19.69
C ILE A 177 5.42 11.89 18.68
N GLU A 178 4.18 12.06 19.13
CA GLU A 178 3.00 12.13 18.25
C GLU A 178 3.03 13.35 17.33
N THR A 179 3.55 14.47 17.82
CA THR A 179 3.72 15.71 17.03
C THR A 179 5.02 15.73 16.22
N GLN A 180 5.81 14.66 16.27
CA GLN A 180 7.11 14.56 15.62
C GLN A 180 8.11 15.68 15.98
N LYS A 181 7.99 16.25 17.18
CA LYS A 181 8.87 17.30 17.71
C LYS A 181 9.96 16.76 18.63
N TYR A 182 10.03 15.44 18.80
CA TYR A 182 11.07 14.81 19.61
C TYR A 182 12.38 14.74 18.81
N GLY A 183 13.40 15.48 19.26
CA GLY A 183 14.70 15.54 18.58
C GLY A 183 15.82 16.04 19.49
N TRP A 184 16.96 16.37 18.88
CA TRP A 184 18.15 16.85 19.59
C TRP A 184 17.94 18.16 20.37
N PHE A 185 16.83 18.87 20.19
CA PHE A 185 16.54 20.08 20.97
C PHE A 185 15.31 19.95 21.87
N TRP A 186 14.73 18.75 22.01
CA TRP A 186 13.57 18.55 22.86
C TRP A 186 13.97 18.33 24.33
N ASP A 187 13.43 19.17 25.20
CA ASP A 187 13.48 19.05 26.65
C ASP A 187 12.04 18.96 27.19
N CYS A 188 11.81 18.07 28.15
CA CYS A 188 10.50 17.98 28.77
C CYS A 188 10.18 19.29 29.51
N PRO A 189 8.96 19.84 29.40
CA PRO A 189 8.53 21.00 30.19
C PRO A 189 8.62 20.80 31.72
N ASN A 190 8.59 19.54 32.18
CA ASN A 190 8.82 19.17 33.59
C ASN A 190 10.31 19.14 33.98
N GLY A 191 11.21 19.44 33.03
CA GLY A 191 12.65 19.50 33.22
C GLY A 191 13.33 18.14 33.46
N VAL A 192 14.55 18.20 34.02
CA VAL A 192 15.40 17.06 34.37
C VAL A 192 14.86 16.30 35.60
N THR A 193 13.91 16.87 36.32
CA THR A 193 13.27 16.28 37.51
C THR A 193 11.90 15.68 37.22
N CYS A 194 11.59 15.37 35.96
CA CYS A 194 10.33 14.73 35.61
C CYS A 194 10.18 13.38 36.34
N LYS A 195 9.05 13.19 37.03
CA LYS A 195 8.72 11.95 37.77
C LYS A 195 8.41 10.76 36.85
N TYR A 196 8.10 11.04 35.58
CA TYR A 196 7.64 10.08 34.59
C TYR A 196 8.75 9.71 33.59
N ARG A 197 8.66 8.51 33.04
CA ARG A 197 9.67 7.96 32.13
C ARG A 197 9.65 8.68 30.76
N HIS A 198 10.82 9.11 30.28
CA HIS A 198 11.05 9.70 28.95
C HIS A 198 11.54 8.68 27.92
N ALA A 199 10.91 7.51 27.88
CA ALA A 199 11.20 6.48 26.90
C ALA A 199 9.98 5.59 26.65
N LEU A 200 9.77 5.20 25.39
CA LEU A 200 8.70 4.31 24.98
C LEU A 200 8.85 2.95 25.68
N PRO A 201 7.78 2.34 26.22
CA PRO A 201 7.83 0.97 26.72
C PRO A 201 8.28 0.00 25.61
N PRO A 202 9.07 -1.03 25.94
CA PRO A 202 9.52 -2.00 24.95
C PRO A 202 8.31 -2.69 24.31
N GLY A 203 8.14 -2.51 22.99
CA GLY A 203 7.02 -3.08 22.21
C GLY A 203 5.96 -2.08 21.73
N PHE A 204 6.03 -0.79 22.09
CA PHE A 204 5.12 0.21 21.53
C PHE A 204 5.55 0.62 20.12
N VAL A 205 4.76 0.23 19.11
CA VAL A 205 4.97 0.64 17.71
C VAL A 205 4.24 1.96 17.46
N LEU A 206 5.01 2.97 17.08
CA LEU A 206 4.51 4.28 16.68
C LEU A 206 3.62 4.14 15.44
N LYS A 207 2.31 4.38 15.61
CA LYS A 207 1.40 4.55 14.49
C LYS A 207 1.71 5.91 13.88
N LYS A 208 2.41 5.93 12.74
CA LYS A 208 2.55 7.15 11.94
C LYS A 208 1.14 7.68 11.70
N LYS A 209 0.88 8.92 12.10
CA LYS A 209 -0.33 9.62 11.71
C LYS A 209 -0.27 9.72 10.19
N GLU A 210 -1.19 9.04 9.50
CA GLU A 210 -1.30 9.08 8.03
C GLU A 210 -1.29 10.56 7.64
N THR A 211 -0.32 10.95 6.81
CA THR A 211 -0.20 12.34 6.40
C THR A 211 -1.43 12.69 5.56
N GLU A 212 -1.85 13.95 5.57
CA GLU A 212 -2.97 14.43 4.75
C GLU A 212 -2.82 14.01 3.26
N GLN A 213 -1.56 13.92 2.81
CA GLN A 213 -1.18 13.48 1.47
C GLN A 213 -1.46 11.98 1.25
N GLU A 214 -1.09 11.11 2.18
CA GLU A 214 -1.31 9.66 2.09
C GLU A 214 -2.82 9.34 2.14
N ARG A 215 -3.59 10.08 2.95
CA ARG A 215 -5.06 10.00 2.96
C ARG A 215 -5.66 10.40 1.60
N ARG A 216 -5.21 11.51 1.03
CA ARG A 216 -5.69 11.99 -0.29
C ARG A 216 -5.34 11.00 -1.41
N GLU A 217 -4.15 10.41 -1.37
CA GLU A 217 -3.73 9.40 -2.35
C GLU A 217 -4.58 8.13 -2.27
N ARG A 218 -4.98 7.70 -1.07
CA ARG A 218 -5.92 6.59 -0.88
C ARG A 218 -7.30 6.91 -1.47
N GLU A 219 -7.85 8.08 -1.16
CA GLU A 219 -9.14 8.53 -1.68
C GLU A 219 -9.11 8.63 -3.22
N GLU A 220 -8.00 9.13 -3.81
CA GLU A 220 -7.79 9.14 -5.26
C GLU A 220 -7.65 7.74 -5.86
N TYR A 221 -7.01 6.81 -5.16
CA TYR A 221 -6.89 5.42 -5.59
C TYR A 221 -8.24 4.70 -5.58
N GLU A 222 -9.04 4.90 -4.53
CA GLU A 222 -10.41 4.38 -4.46
C GLU A 222 -11.27 4.93 -5.60
N LYS A 223 -11.23 6.25 -5.84
CA LYS A 223 -11.95 6.89 -6.96
C LYS A 223 -11.49 6.42 -8.34
N LYS A 224 -10.21 6.08 -8.51
CA LYS A 224 -9.69 5.50 -9.78
C LYS A 224 -10.13 4.05 -9.98
N ASN A 225 -10.41 3.31 -8.91
CA ASN A 225 -10.86 1.93 -8.98
C ASN A 225 -12.38 1.77 -9.04
N GLU A 226 -13.14 2.85 -8.84
CA GLU A 226 -14.55 2.90 -9.19
C GLU A 226 -14.68 2.72 -10.71
N ILE A 227 -15.05 1.49 -11.10
CA ILE A 227 -15.33 1.12 -12.49
C ILE A 227 -16.39 2.08 -13.01
N THR A 228 -16.12 2.75 -14.13
CA THR A 228 -17.12 3.66 -14.70
C THR A 228 -18.35 2.87 -15.13
N ILE A 229 -19.50 3.52 -15.19
CA ILE A 229 -20.77 2.88 -15.54
C ILE A 229 -20.66 2.19 -16.90
N GLU A 230 -19.90 2.77 -17.83
CA GLU A 230 -19.63 2.24 -19.16
C GLU A 230 -18.80 0.96 -19.11
N GLU A 231 -17.71 0.94 -18.33
CA GLU A 231 -16.86 -0.26 -18.20
C GLU A 231 -17.61 -1.40 -17.49
N PHE A 232 -18.49 -1.08 -16.54
CA PHE A 232 -19.41 -2.05 -15.94
C PHE A 232 -20.39 -2.62 -16.97
N LEU A 233 -21.02 -1.75 -17.78
CA LEU A 233 -21.94 -2.17 -18.85
C LEU A 233 -21.25 -3.01 -19.93
N GLU A 234 -20.00 -2.71 -20.29
CA GLU A 234 -19.23 -3.49 -21.25
C GLU A 234 -18.88 -4.89 -20.72
N LYS A 235 -18.50 -5.01 -19.44
CA LYS A 235 -18.27 -6.30 -18.77
C LYS A 235 -19.53 -7.15 -18.75
N GLU A 236 -20.66 -6.56 -18.33
CA GLU A 236 -21.95 -7.24 -18.29
C GLU A 236 -22.42 -7.66 -19.69
N ARG A 237 -22.26 -6.78 -20.70
CA ARG A 237 -22.61 -7.11 -22.10
C ARG A 237 -21.81 -8.29 -22.64
N HIS A 238 -20.53 -8.41 -22.30
CA HIS A 238 -19.71 -9.57 -22.67
C HIS A 238 -20.05 -10.81 -21.84
N SER A 239 -20.52 -10.63 -20.61
CA SER A 239 -20.95 -11.71 -19.73
C SER A 239 -22.30 -12.32 -20.15
N LEU A 240 -23.15 -11.58 -20.88
CA LEU A 240 -24.39 -12.11 -21.42
C LEU A 240 -24.11 -13.13 -22.54
N GLY A 241 -24.60 -14.36 -22.35
CA GLY A 241 -24.48 -15.43 -23.33
C GLY A 241 -25.41 -15.27 -24.55
N PRO A 242 -25.36 -16.20 -25.53
CA PRO A 242 -26.10 -16.09 -26.79
C PRO A 242 -27.63 -16.31 -26.68
N ASN A 243 -28.14 -16.77 -25.53
CA ASN A 243 -29.57 -16.99 -25.31
C ASN A 243 -30.26 -15.72 -24.80
N LEU A 244 -30.39 -14.72 -25.67
CA LEU A 244 -31.04 -13.45 -25.36
C LEU A 244 -32.53 -13.49 -25.75
N THR A 245 -33.40 -13.04 -24.85
CA THR A 245 -34.82 -12.84 -25.18
C THR A 245 -34.97 -11.56 -26.01
N PRO A 246 -35.56 -11.62 -27.21
CA PRO A 246 -35.82 -10.42 -27.99
C PRO A 246 -36.80 -9.50 -27.25
N VAL A 247 -36.54 -8.19 -27.33
CA VAL A 247 -37.41 -7.17 -26.75
C VAL A 247 -38.58 -6.97 -27.70
N THR A 248 -39.68 -7.65 -27.43
CA THR A 248 -40.98 -7.48 -28.07
C THR A 248 -41.92 -6.81 -27.08
N ALA A 249 -43.03 -6.22 -27.54
CA ALA A 249 -43.99 -5.55 -26.64
C ALA A 249 -44.49 -6.50 -25.53
N GLU A 250 -44.72 -7.78 -25.85
CA GLU A 250 -45.16 -8.80 -24.89
C GLU A 250 -44.08 -9.16 -23.87
N SER A 251 -42.80 -9.27 -24.28
CA SER A 251 -41.71 -9.58 -23.37
C SER A 251 -41.37 -8.39 -22.46
N PHE A 252 -41.47 -7.16 -22.99
CA PHE A 252 -41.31 -5.94 -22.22
C PHE A 252 -42.42 -5.73 -21.19
N ALA A 253 -43.69 -6.01 -21.55
CA ALA A 253 -44.80 -5.92 -20.61
C ALA A 253 -44.64 -6.89 -19.43
N LYS A 254 -44.22 -8.14 -19.71
CA LYS A 254 -43.90 -9.14 -18.67
C LYS A 254 -42.74 -8.67 -17.79
N TRP A 255 -41.67 -8.15 -18.37
CA TRP A 255 -40.53 -7.61 -17.63
C TRP A 255 -40.91 -6.40 -16.76
N LYS A 256 -41.72 -5.47 -17.28
CA LYS A 256 -42.19 -4.28 -16.55
C LYS A 256 -43.08 -4.68 -15.37
N ALA A 257 -43.99 -5.63 -15.56
CA ALA A 257 -44.81 -6.18 -14.47
C ALA A 257 -43.96 -6.88 -13.40
N GLU A 258 -42.93 -7.63 -13.79
CA GLU A 258 -42.03 -8.28 -12.84
C GLU A 258 -41.16 -7.28 -12.08
N ARG A 259 -40.65 -6.24 -12.76
CA ARG A 259 -39.86 -5.16 -12.16
C ARG A 259 -40.67 -4.33 -11.17
N THR A 260 -41.88 -3.92 -11.55
CA THR A 260 -42.78 -3.16 -10.66
C THR A 260 -43.14 -3.99 -9.44
N LYS A 261 -43.49 -5.27 -9.60
CA LYS A 261 -43.72 -6.18 -8.48
C LYS A 261 -42.49 -6.34 -7.58
N ARG A 262 -41.28 -6.45 -8.15
CA ARG A 262 -40.04 -6.53 -7.37
C ARG A 262 -39.77 -5.24 -6.58
N GLN A 263 -40.03 -4.09 -7.20
CA GLN A 263 -39.90 -2.79 -6.54
C GLN A 263 -40.90 -2.63 -5.39
N GLU A 264 -42.15 -3.05 -5.60
CA GLU A 264 -43.20 -3.04 -4.58
C GLU A 264 -42.83 -3.92 -3.38
N LEU A 265 -42.30 -5.13 -3.62
CA LEU A 265 -41.83 -6.00 -2.53
C LEU A 265 -40.67 -5.40 -1.73
N VAL A 266 -39.71 -4.76 -2.40
CA VAL A 266 -38.60 -4.06 -1.72
C VAL A 266 -39.12 -2.88 -0.89
N LEU A 267 -40.06 -2.10 -1.44
CA LEU A 267 -40.69 -1.00 -0.73
C LEU A 267 -41.51 -1.49 0.47
N GLU A 268 -42.21 -2.61 0.34
CA GLU A 268 -42.97 -3.22 1.44
C GLU A 268 -42.05 -3.71 2.57
N GLU A 269 -40.90 -4.30 2.23
CA GLU A 269 -39.88 -4.68 3.22
C GLU A 269 -39.23 -3.47 3.90
N GLN A 270 -38.93 -2.42 3.15
CA GLN A 270 -38.50 -1.13 3.71
C GLN A 270 -39.58 -0.54 4.62
N ASN A 271 -40.85 -0.56 4.22
CA ASN A 271 -41.94 -0.07 5.07
C ASN A 271 -42.14 -0.94 6.31
N ARG A 272 -41.97 -2.26 6.23
CA ARG A 272 -42.01 -3.16 7.39
C ARG A 272 -40.87 -2.87 8.36
N SER A 273 -39.63 -2.78 7.87
CA SER A 273 -38.47 -2.44 8.71
C SER A 273 -38.58 -1.04 9.33
N LYS A 274 -39.12 -0.05 8.59
CA LYS A 274 -39.46 1.28 9.14
C LYS A 274 -40.51 1.19 10.25
N LYS A 275 -41.58 0.40 10.07
CA LYS A 275 -42.62 0.16 11.09
C LYS A 275 -42.08 -0.55 12.32
N GLU A 276 -41.21 -1.54 12.16
CA GLU A 276 -40.53 -2.22 13.27
C GLU A 276 -39.57 -1.29 14.03
N ALA A 277 -38.82 -0.44 13.30
CA ALA A 277 -37.99 0.61 13.89
C ALA A 277 -38.84 1.63 14.66
N MET A 278 -40.01 2.01 14.12
CA MET A 278 -40.98 2.89 14.78
C MET A 278 -41.56 2.24 16.03
N ALA A 279 -41.93 0.96 15.99
CA ALA A 279 -42.41 0.23 17.16
C ALA A 279 -41.33 0.14 18.26
N ARG A 280 -40.06 -0.06 17.87
CA ARG A 280 -38.92 -0.06 18.79
C ARG A 280 -38.64 1.33 19.38
N MET A 281 -38.83 2.40 18.60
CA MET A 281 -38.73 3.79 19.07
C MET A 281 -39.86 4.13 20.06
N LYS A 282 -41.11 3.76 19.73
CA LYS A 282 -42.29 3.96 20.59
C LYS A 282 -42.19 3.18 21.90
N ALA A 283 -41.51 2.04 21.89
CA ALA A 283 -41.20 1.25 23.08
C ALA A 283 -40.08 1.83 23.97
N GLY A 284 -39.56 3.04 23.66
CA GLY A 284 -38.65 3.77 24.56
C GLY A 284 -37.18 3.34 24.50
N GLN A 285 -36.79 2.52 23.52
CA GLN A 285 -35.42 2.05 23.36
C GLN A 285 -34.58 3.11 22.58
N LYS A 286 -34.22 4.20 23.26
CA LYS A 286 -33.60 5.41 22.66
C LYS A 286 -32.08 5.35 22.44
N THR A 287 -31.45 4.21 22.67
CA THR A 287 -29.98 4.10 22.58
C THR A 287 -29.52 3.76 21.16
N GLY A 288 -29.13 4.77 20.39
CA GLY A 288 -28.11 4.63 19.34
C GLY A 288 -28.51 4.82 17.87
N MET A 289 -29.65 5.44 17.55
CA MET A 289 -30.05 5.67 16.16
C MET A 289 -29.74 7.11 15.74
N LYS A 290 -28.68 7.29 14.95
CA LYS A 290 -28.40 8.52 14.19
C LYS A 290 -29.33 8.56 12.98
N PHE A 291 -30.57 8.98 13.20
CA PHE A 291 -31.48 9.29 12.10
C PHE A 291 -31.03 10.59 11.42
N SER A 292 -31.02 10.61 10.09
CA SER A 292 -30.89 11.86 9.34
C SER A 292 -32.12 12.73 9.61
N GLY A 293 -31.99 14.06 9.67
CA GLY A 293 -33.13 14.96 9.90
C GLY A 293 -34.27 14.72 8.90
N LYS A 294 -33.94 14.41 7.64
CA LYS A 294 -34.93 14.02 6.61
C LYS A 294 -35.66 12.72 6.94
N ASP A 295 -34.94 11.74 7.48
CA ASP A 295 -35.54 10.49 7.97
C ASP A 295 -36.35 10.71 9.26
N MET A 296 -36.34 11.89 9.90
CA MET A 296 -37.27 12.14 11.00
C MET A 296 -38.65 12.55 10.45
N PHE A 297 -38.66 13.37 9.39
CA PHE A 297 -39.88 13.94 8.79
C PHE A 297 -40.64 12.94 7.92
N ASP A 298 -39.95 12.09 7.15
CA ASP A 298 -40.60 11.03 6.35
C ASP A 298 -41.24 9.93 7.23
N PHE A 299 -40.93 9.89 8.53
CA PHE A 299 -41.33 8.83 9.48
C PHE A 299 -42.55 9.18 10.33
N ASN A 300 -42.85 10.46 10.52
CA ASN A 300 -44.13 10.91 11.07
C ASN A 300 -44.47 12.32 10.55
N PRO A 301 -45.27 12.45 9.48
CA PRO A 301 -45.66 13.76 8.95
C PRO A 301 -46.47 14.60 9.96
N ASP A 302 -47.08 13.98 10.99
CA ASP A 302 -47.81 14.70 12.04
C ASP A 302 -46.88 15.41 13.05
N TRP A 303 -45.60 15.01 13.15
CA TRP A 303 -44.62 15.76 13.96
C TRP A 303 -44.26 17.13 13.37
N ALA A 304 -44.50 17.35 12.08
CA ALA A 304 -44.37 18.67 11.47
C ALA A 304 -45.55 19.59 11.80
N ASN A 305 -46.67 19.02 12.28
CA ASN A 305 -47.93 19.74 12.52
C ASN A 305 -48.25 19.91 14.02
N GLU A 306 -47.60 19.14 14.89
CA GLU A 306 -47.66 19.28 16.37
C GLU A 306 -46.44 20.08 16.92
N GLY A 307 -45.84 20.92 16.07
CA GLY A 307 -44.85 21.89 16.50
C GLY A 307 -45.54 23.08 17.15
N ASP A 308 -45.58 23.05 18.48
CA ASP A 308 -45.84 24.19 19.36
C ASP A 308 -45.20 25.45 18.77
N ASP A 309 -46.04 26.43 18.46
CA ASP A 309 -45.77 27.70 17.77
C ASP A 309 -44.74 28.59 18.52
N ASP A 310 -44.27 28.12 19.69
CA ASP A 310 -43.51 28.86 20.71
C ASP A 310 -42.01 28.46 20.80
N ALA A 311 -41.40 27.92 19.73
CA ALA A 311 -39.97 27.54 19.72
C ALA A 311 -39.13 28.17 18.59
N MET A 312 -39.55 29.34 18.08
CA MET A 312 -38.68 30.27 17.38
C MET A 312 -38.34 31.42 18.32
N ASP A 313 -37.38 31.21 19.23
CA ASP A 313 -36.67 32.35 19.82
C ASP A 313 -35.92 33.05 18.68
N GLU A 314 -36.48 34.18 18.25
CA GLU A 314 -35.90 35.13 17.32
C GLU A 314 -34.54 35.57 17.87
N TYR A 315 -33.47 34.87 17.45
CA TYR A 315 -32.11 35.35 17.61
C TYR A 315 -31.99 36.61 16.73
N ILE A 316 -32.35 37.76 17.30
CA ILE A 316 -31.91 39.07 16.83
C ILE A 316 -30.39 39.02 16.88
N ILE A 317 -29.77 38.78 15.72
CA ILE A 317 -28.35 39.04 15.51
C ILE A 317 -28.20 40.54 15.75
N GLN A 318 -27.72 40.93 16.93
CA GLN A 318 -27.24 42.28 17.15
C GLN A 318 -26.07 42.47 16.20
N GLU A 319 -26.29 43.27 15.15
CA GLU A 319 -25.25 43.85 14.32
C GLU A 319 -24.28 44.60 15.24
N GLN A 320 -23.23 43.91 15.69
CA GLN A 320 -21.98 44.57 16.05
C GLN A 320 -21.21 44.76 14.74
N ASP A 321 -21.16 46.02 14.33
CA ASP A 321 -20.32 46.54 13.25
C ASP A 321 -18.86 46.12 13.48
N ASP A 322 -18.44 45.01 12.90
CA ASP A 322 -17.04 44.70 12.63
C ASP A 322 -16.88 44.59 11.10
N GLU A 323 -16.53 45.71 10.48
CA GLU A 323 -16.13 45.82 9.07
C GLU A 323 -14.98 44.84 8.77
N MET A 324 -15.28 43.75 8.05
CA MET A 324 -14.26 42.97 7.35
C MET A 324 -14.76 42.62 5.95
N GLU A 325 -14.40 43.46 4.98
CA GLU A 325 -14.61 43.24 3.54
C GLU A 325 -14.05 41.88 3.10
N ILE A 326 -14.93 40.96 2.73
CA ILE A 326 -14.57 39.81 1.88
C ILE A 326 -15.36 39.95 0.58
N SER A 327 -14.70 40.50 -0.44
CA SER A 327 -15.20 40.56 -1.81
C SER A 327 -15.44 39.15 -2.36
N ARG A 328 -16.70 38.75 -2.51
CA ARG A 328 -17.11 37.64 -3.38
C ARG A 328 -18.26 38.10 -4.28
N GLY A 329 -17.92 38.40 -5.52
CA GLY A 329 -18.89 38.67 -6.57
C GLY A 329 -19.67 37.39 -6.91
N VAL A 330 -21.00 37.47 -6.80
CA VAL A 330 -21.93 36.50 -7.37
C VAL A 330 -22.88 37.26 -8.27
N SER A 331 -22.78 37.00 -9.58
CA SER A 331 -23.76 37.41 -10.57
C SER A 331 -24.98 36.50 -10.47
N ALA A 332 -26.13 37.09 -10.21
CA ALA A 332 -27.43 36.45 -10.21
C ALA A 332 -27.86 36.02 -11.63
N ALA A 333 -28.37 34.81 -11.76
CA ALA A 333 -29.25 34.41 -12.85
C ALA A 333 -30.31 33.45 -12.29
N SER A 334 -31.55 33.92 -12.31
CA SER A 334 -32.77 33.28 -11.83
C SER A 334 -33.09 31.97 -12.55
N LEU A 335 -33.67 31.01 -11.81
CA LEU A 335 -34.24 29.78 -12.36
C LEU A 335 -35.65 29.61 -11.77
N GLU A 336 -36.62 30.27 -12.40
CA GLU A 336 -38.05 29.99 -12.27
C GLU A 336 -38.57 29.54 -13.65
N ASP A 337 -39.58 28.69 -13.62
CA ASP A 337 -40.43 28.20 -14.71
C ASP A 337 -39.85 27.11 -15.63
N ILE A 338 -40.34 25.87 -15.42
CA ILE A 338 -40.97 25.01 -16.44
C ILE A 338 -41.79 23.95 -15.68
N GLN A 339 -43.09 24.19 -15.60
CA GLN A 339 -44.11 23.17 -15.32
C GLN A 339 -44.74 22.74 -16.65
N ASP A 340 -44.92 21.43 -16.74
CA ASP A 340 -45.88 20.62 -17.53
C ASP A 340 -46.74 21.31 -18.60
N ASP A 341 -46.67 20.78 -19.82
CA ASP A 341 -47.82 20.71 -20.73
C ASP A 341 -47.90 19.30 -21.37
N GLN A 342 -49.02 18.64 -21.13
CA GLN A 342 -49.47 17.44 -21.84
C GLN A 342 -50.07 17.87 -23.20
N ASP A 343 -49.89 17.06 -24.24
CA ASP A 343 -50.98 16.36 -24.95
C ASP A 343 -50.72 16.05 -26.43
N GLU A 344 -51.24 14.87 -26.79
CA GLU A 344 -51.74 14.42 -28.09
C GLU A 344 -50.82 14.48 -29.33
N MET A 345 -50.31 13.31 -29.73
CA MET A 345 -50.02 13.05 -31.14
C MET A 345 -50.91 11.92 -31.65
N GLN A 346 -51.99 12.32 -32.31
CA GLN A 346 -52.87 11.46 -33.08
C GLN A 346 -52.13 10.91 -34.31
N VAL A 347 -52.44 9.66 -34.59
CA VAL A 347 -52.14 8.89 -35.80
C VAL A 347 -52.66 9.57 -37.07
N GLU A 348 -51.82 9.78 -38.08
CA GLU A 348 -52.24 9.75 -39.49
C GLU A 348 -51.13 9.16 -40.39
N ASP A 349 -51.60 8.36 -41.34
CA ASP A 349 -50.90 7.65 -42.40
C ASP A 349 -49.92 8.51 -43.21
N ILE A 350 -48.84 7.90 -43.69
CA ILE A 350 -48.38 8.05 -45.10
C ILE A 350 -47.63 6.77 -45.49
N GLN A 351 -48.22 6.06 -46.45
CA GLN A 351 -47.58 5.08 -47.32
C GLN A 351 -46.67 5.82 -48.31
N GLU A 352 -45.43 5.35 -48.47
CA GLU A 352 -44.85 4.85 -49.74
C GLU A 352 -43.44 4.30 -49.51
#